data_AF-Q3ALN0-F1
#
_entry.id   AF-Q3ALN0-F1
#
_cell.length_a   1.000
_cell.length_b   1.000
_cell.length_c   1.000
_cell.angle_alpha   90.00
_cell.angle_beta   90.00
_cell.angle_gamma   90.00
#
_symmetry.space_group_name_H-M   'P 1'
#
loop_
_entity.id
_entity.type
_entity.pdbx_description
1 polymer ?
#
loop_
_entity_poly.entity_id
_entity_poly.type
_entity_poly.pdbx_seq_one_letter_code
_entity_poly.pdbx_strand_id
1 'polypeptide(L)'
;MPRRPLLEFEKPLVELEQQIEQIRQLARDSEVDVSQQLQQLESLAARRRQEIFQGLTPAQKIQVARHPQRPSTLDFIQMFCDDWVELHGDRRGNDDQALIGGVGRVGNRAVMLIGHQKGRDTKENVARNFGMAAPGGYRKAMRLMDHADRFRLPILTFIDTPGAYAGLEAEEQGQGEAIAVNLREMFRLRVPVIATVIGEGGSGGALGIGVADRLLMFEHSVYTVASPEACASILWRDAAKAPDAAAALRITGRDLLELGVVDEVLEEPSGGNNWAPLEAGENLRAAIERHLEQLLSLSEQQLREARYSKFRAMGRFLEKTSQDVDKAA
;
A
#
# COMPACT_ATOMS: atom_id res chain seq x y z
N MET A 1 26.16 -8.59 -5.30
CA MET A 1 24.92 -7.82 -5.14
C MET A 1 25.10 -6.83 -3.99
N PRO A 2 24.55 -5.60 -4.06
CA PRO A 2 24.51 -4.71 -2.90
C PRO A 2 23.87 -5.45 -1.71
N ARG A 3 24.41 -5.27 -0.49
CA ARG A 3 23.87 -5.92 0.72
C ARG A 3 22.40 -5.51 0.90
N ARG A 4 21.48 -6.41 0.55
CA ARG A 4 20.06 -6.26 0.79
C ARG A 4 19.81 -6.30 2.30
N PRO A 5 18.99 -5.40 2.87
CA PRO A 5 18.53 -5.54 4.25
C PRO A 5 17.85 -6.90 4.39
N LEU A 6 18.39 -7.76 5.25
CA LEU A 6 17.87 -9.13 5.41
C LEU A 6 16.83 -9.16 6.53
N LEU A 7 15.65 -9.72 6.25
CA LEU A 7 14.67 -10.02 7.29
C LEU A 7 15.02 -11.32 8.01
N GLU A 8 14.74 -11.40 9.31
CA GLU A 8 15.12 -12.54 10.15
C GLU A 8 14.62 -13.89 9.61
N PHE A 9 13.41 -13.95 9.06
CA PHE A 9 12.83 -15.16 8.49
C PHE A 9 13.42 -15.53 7.12
N GLU A 10 14.20 -14.65 6.48
CA GLU A 10 14.89 -14.91 5.22
C GLU A 10 16.27 -15.57 5.44
N LYS A 11 16.77 -15.67 6.68
CA LYS A 11 18.06 -16.31 6.99
C LYS A 11 18.30 -17.66 6.31
N PRO A 12 17.33 -18.60 6.24
CA PRO A 12 17.52 -19.87 5.54
C PRO A 12 17.78 -19.73 4.03
N LEU A 13 17.42 -18.61 3.41
CA LEU A 13 17.70 -18.34 1.99
C LEU A 13 19.11 -17.83 1.77
N VAL A 14 19.67 -17.10 2.74
CA VAL A 14 21.01 -16.51 2.61
C VAL A 14 22.09 -17.56 2.42
N GLU A 15 21.99 -18.67 3.15
CA GLU A 15 22.94 -19.77 3.01
C GLU A 15 22.91 -20.36 1.59
N LEU A 16 21.71 -20.56 1.04
CA LEU A 16 21.53 -21.05 -0.33
C LEU A 16 22.03 -20.04 -1.37
N GLU A 17 21.72 -18.75 -1.20
CA GLU A 17 22.14 -17.69 -2.11
C GLU A 17 23.67 -17.49 -2.08
N GLN A 18 24.30 -17.63 -0.91
CA GLN A 18 25.76 -17.61 -0.78
C GLN A 18 26.40 -18.80 -1.50
N GLN A 19 25.84 -20.01 -1.36
CA GLN A 19 26.31 -21.19 -2.08
C GLN A 19 26.18 -21.03 -3.60
N ILE A 20 25.04 -20.51 -4.07
CA ILE A 20 24.81 -20.20 -5.49
C ILE A 20 25.86 -19.21 -6.01
N GLU A 21 26.12 -18.13 -5.27
CA GLU A 21 27.12 -17.13 -5.67
C GLU A 21 28.54 -17.71 -5.68
N GLN A 22 28.91 -18.52 -4.69
CA GLN A 22 30.22 -19.20 -4.66
C GLN A 22 30.40 -20.12 -5.86
N ILE A 23 29.39 -20.91 -6.22
CA ILE A 23 29.44 -21.80 -7.39
C ILE A 23 29.52 -21.00 -8.69
N ARG A 24 28.78 -19.89 -8.80
CA ARG A 24 28.89 -18.97 -9.95
C ARG A 24 30.28 -18.35 -10.07
N GLN A 25 30.94 -18.04 -8.97
CA GLN A 25 32.32 -17.53 -8.96
C GLN A 25 33.31 -18.62 -9.39
N LEU A 26 33.19 -19.84 -8.84
CA LEU A 26 34.03 -20.97 -9.24
C LEU A 26 33.91 -21.30 -10.74
N ALA A 27 32.71 -21.23 -11.31
CA ALA A 27 32.51 -21.46 -12.75
C ALA A 27 33.05 -20.35 -13.65
N ARG A 28 33.28 -19.14 -13.11
CA ARG A 28 34.00 -18.08 -13.84
C ARG A 28 35.51 -18.27 -13.79
N ASP A 29 36.01 -18.80 -12.68
CA ASP A 29 37.45 -18.98 -12.45
C ASP A 29 37.99 -20.33 -12.96
N SER A 30 37.09 -21.29 -13.22
CA SER A 30 37.43 -22.63 -13.69
C SER A 30 36.59 -23.04 -14.89
N GLU A 31 37.15 -23.80 -15.84
CA GLU A 31 36.43 -24.41 -16.96
C GLU A 31 35.54 -25.61 -16.52
N VAL A 32 35.10 -25.63 -15.26
CA VAL A 32 34.25 -26.70 -14.72
C VAL A 32 32.79 -26.39 -15.03
N ASP A 33 32.12 -27.33 -15.69
CA ASP A 33 30.67 -27.26 -15.88
C ASP A 33 29.93 -27.51 -14.56
N VAL A 34 29.41 -26.44 -13.97
CA VAL A 34 28.55 -26.48 -12.78
C VAL A 34 27.08 -26.23 -13.09
N SER A 35 26.68 -26.20 -14.37
CA SER A 35 25.34 -25.79 -14.80
C SER A 35 24.23 -26.57 -14.10
N GLN A 36 24.36 -27.89 -14.00
CA GLN A 36 23.39 -28.75 -13.31
C GLN A 36 23.32 -28.47 -11.81
N GLN A 37 24.46 -28.31 -11.14
CA GLN A 37 24.50 -28.01 -9.70
C GLN A 37 23.89 -26.64 -9.41
N LEU A 38 24.18 -25.65 -10.26
CA LEU A 38 23.63 -24.31 -10.16
C LEU A 38 22.10 -24.34 -10.32
N GLN A 39 21.60 -25.03 -11.35
CA GLN A 39 20.16 -25.16 -11.59
C GLN A 39 19.44 -25.84 -10.41
N GLN A 40 20.05 -26.88 -9.81
CA GLN A 40 19.50 -27.56 -8.63
C GLN A 40 19.40 -26.63 -7.43
N LEU A 41 20.46 -25.87 -7.12
CA LEU A 41 20.46 -24.93 -6.01
C LEU A 41 19.51 -23.75 -6.24
N GLU A 42 19.46 -23.20 -7.45
CA GLU A 42 18.52 -22.14 -7.81
C GLU A 42 17.06 -22.60 -7.66
N SER A 43 16.76 -23.84 -8.08
CA SER A 43 15.43 -24.44 -7.90
C SER A 43 15.09 -24.66 -6.42
N LEU A 44 16.07 -25.12 -5.64
CA LEU A 44 15.92 -25.29 -4.19
C LEU A 44 15.68 -23.95 -3.48
N ALA A 45 16.44 -22.92 -3.83
CA ALA A 45 16.30 -21.58 -3.29
C ALA A 45 14.93 -20.97 -3.65
N ALA A 46 14.48 -21.13 -4.90
CA ALA A 46 13.17 -20.66 -5.35
C ALA A 46 12.03 -21.34 -4.58
N ARG A 47 12.08 -22.67 -4.42
CA ARG A 47 11.10 -23.43 -3.63
C ARG A 47 11.11 -23.01 -2.16
N ARG A 48 12.29 -22.90 -1.55
CA ARG A 48 12.43 -22.49 -0.15
C ARG A 48 11.89 -21.08 0.07
N ARG A 49 12.12 -20.17 -0.88
CA ARG A 49 11.60 -18.80 -0.83
C ARG A 49 10.08 -18.80 -0.88
N GLN A 50 9.51 -19.59 -1.78
CA GLN A 50 8.06 -19.76 -1.87
C GLN A 50 7.46 -20.31 -0.58
N GLU A 51 8.05 -21.36 0.00
CA GLU A 51 7.61 -21.95 1.28
C GLU A 51 7.62 -20.93 2.44
N ILE A 52 8.68 -20.11 2.52
CA ILE A 52 8.79 -19.06 3.55
C ILE A 52 7.73 -17.98 3.34
N PHE A 53 7.59 -17.46 2.12
CA PHE A 53 6.70 -16.33 1.83
C PHE A 53 5.20 -16.70 1.88
N GLN A 54 4.84 -17.95 1.53
CA GLN A 54 3.49 -18.46 1.72
C GLN A 54 3.11 -18.66 3.20
N GLY A 55 4.11 -18.89 4.06
CA GLY A 55 3.93 -19.14 5.49
C GLY A 55 4.05 -17.91 6.38
N LEU A 56 4.11 -16.69 5.82
CA LEU A 56 4.35 -15.48 6.63
C LEU A 56 3.18 -15.21 7.59
N THR A 57 3.53 -15.04 8.86
CA THR A 57 2.63 -14.50 9.87
C THR A 57 2.29 -13.02 9.60
N PRO A 58 1.19 -12.48 10.16
CA PRO A 58 0.87 -11.05 10.02
C PRO A 58 2.02 -10.12 10.42
N ALA A 59 2.74 -10.43 11.51
CA ALA A 59 3.93 -9.69 11.95
C ALA A 59 5.07 -9.71 10.91
N GLN A 60 5.32 -10.86 10.28
CA GLN A 60 6.33 -10.96 9.23
C GLN A 60 5.90 -10.23 7.96
N LYS A 61 4.60 -10.26 7.60
CA LYS A 61 4.08 -9.44 6.50
C LYS A 61 4.29 -7.94 6.73
N ILE A 62 4.10 -7.45 7.96
CA ILE A 62 4.45 -6.05 8.32
C ILE A 62 5.93 -5.75 8.05
N GLN A 63 6.84 -6.68 8.38
CA GLN A 63 8.27 -6.51 8.09
C GLN A 63 8.55 -6.41 6.59
N VAL A 64 7.83 -7.19 5.75
CA VAL A 64 7.91 -7.07 4.28
C VAL A 64 7.32 -5.73 3.80
N ALA A 65 6.16 -5.31 4.31
CA ALA A 65 5.55 -4.02 4.00
C ALA A 65 6.46 -2.82 4.36
N ARG A 66 7.23 -2.95 5.44
CA ARG A 66 8.19 -1.95 5.93
C ARG A 66 9.59 -2.08 5.33
N HIS A 67 9.81 -3.02 4.40
CA HIS A 67 11.14 -3.29 3.87
C HIS A 67 11.70 -2.03 3.17
N PRO A 68 12.93 -1.57 3.47
CA PRO A 68 13.47 -0.31 2.94
C PRO A 68 13.55 -0.24 1.40
N GLN A 69 13.70 -1.40 0.75
CA GLN A 69 13.74 -1.51 -0.71
C GLN A 69 12.38 -1.85 -1.34
N ARG A 70 11.29 -1.89 -0.57
CA ARG A 70 9.95 -2.05 -1.16
C ARG A 70 9.69 -0.89 -2.14
N PRO A 71 9.16 -1.15 -3.35
CA PRO A 71 8.84 -0.08 -4.29
C PRO A 71 7.86 0.93 -3.68
N SER A 72 8.22 2.21 -3.79
CA SER A 72 7.43 3.36 -3.37
C SER A 72 6.57 3.88 -4.53
N THR A 73 5.75 4.89 -4.27
CA THR A 73 4.88 5.49 -5.29
C THR A 73 5.62 5.91 -6.57
N LEU A 74 6.75 6.63 -6.44
CA LEU A 74 7.55 7.05 -7.59
C LEU A 74 8.14 5.88 -8.39
N ASP A 75 8.44 4.76 -7.74
CA ASP A 75 8.97 3.58 -8.44
C ASP A 75 7.91 2.97 -9.35
N PHE A 76 6.69 2.81 -8.84
CA PHE A 76 5.57 2.32 -9.64
C PHE A 76 5.22 3.28 -10.78
N ILE A 77 5.23 4.60 -10.52
CA ILE A 77 5.07 5.62 -11.57
C ILE A 77 6.14 5.43 -12.65
N GLN A 78 7.41 5.29 -12.28
CA GLN A 78 8.49 5.08 -13.26
C GLN A 78 8.38 3.76 -14.03
N MET A 79 7.79 2.71 -13.45
CA MET A 79 7.66 1.40 -14.08
C MET A 79 6.59 1.35 -15.19
N PHE A 80 5.47 2.07 -15.04
CA PHE A 80 4.33 1.90 -15.95
C PHE A 80 3.61 3.18 -16.35
N CYS A 81 4.05 4.36 -15.89
CA CYS A 81 3.43 5.63 -16.24
C CYS A 81 4.31 6.42 -17.20
N ASP A 82 3.77 6.69 -18.39
CA ASP A 82 4.37 7.58 -19.37
C ASP A 82 3.97 9.04 -19.07
N ASP A 83 4.70 10.01 -19.65
CA ASP A 83 4.33 11.43 -19.67
C ASP A 83 4.09 12.04 -18.27
N TRP A 84 4.79 11.54 -17.24
CA TRP A 84 4.65 11.97 -15.86
C TRP A 84 5.03 13.44 -15.66
N VAL A 85 4.11 14.20 -15.06
CA VAL A 85 4.31 15.58 -14.62
C VAL A 85 3.83 15.72 -13.19
N GLU A 86 4.77 15.84 -12.25
CA GLU A 86 4.48 16.09 -10.85
C GLU A 86 3.92 17.49 -10.63
N LEU A 87 2.89 17.62 -9.78
CA LEU A 87 2.16 18.85 -9.52
C LEU A 87 2.20 19.21 -8.03
N HIS A 88 2.92 20.29 -7.72
CA HIS A 88 3.24 20.69 -6.35
C HIS A 88 2.20 21.62 -5.69
N GLY A 89 2.22 21.62 -4.35
CA GLY A 89 1.60 22.61 -3.47
C GLY A 89 0.10 22.44 -3.23
N ASP A 90 -0.37 22.87 -2.07
CA ASP A 90 -1.80 22.88 -1.68
C ASP A 90 -2.54 24.19 -2.00
N ARG A 91 -1.80 25.21 -2.46
CA ARG A 91 -2.26 26.61 -2.66
C ARG A 91 -2.65 27.34 -1.35
N ARG A 92 -2.19 26.83 -0.21
CA ARG A 92 -2.33 27.42 1.13
C ARG A 92 -0.98 27.60 1.84
N GLY A 93 0.13 27.35 1.16
CA GLY A 93 1.49 27.67 1.62
C GLY A 93 2.37 26.45 1.89
N ASN A 94 1.91 25.23 1.58
CA ASN A 94 2.67 24.01 1.83
C ASN A 94 2.74 23.11 0.58
N ASP A 95 3.90 22.52 0.32
CA ASP A 95 4.07 21.39 -0.61
C ASP A 95 4.67 20.19 0.13
N ASP A 96 3.80 19.35 0.67
CA ASP A 96 4.18 18.21 1.48
C ASP A 96 4.86 17.12 0.63
N GLN A 97 6.11 16.80 0.96
CA GLN A 97 6.93 15.82 0.26
C GLN A 97 6.56 14.36 0.59
N ALA A 98 5.79 14.14 1.67
CA ALA A 98 5.31 12.83 2.08
C ALA A 98 4.11 12.35 1.24
N LEU A 99 3.44 13.26 0.53
CA LEU A 99 2.29 12.95 -0.32
C LEU A 99 2.46 13.63 -1.68
N ILE A 100 2.84 12.89 -2.72
CA ILE A 100 3.07 13.43 -4.05
C ILE A 100 1.86 13.25 -4.94
N GLY A 101 1.84 13.93 -6.08
CA GLY A 101 0.84 13.65 -7.10
C GLY A 101 1.04 14.46 -8.38
N GLY A 102 0.40 14.04 -9.45
CA GLY A 102 0.65 14.56 -10.78
C GLY A 102 -0.18 13.88 -11.85
N VAL A 103 -0.04 14.37 -13.08
CA VAL A 103 -0.70 13.78 -14.24
C VAL A 103 0.29 12.91 -15.00
N GLY A 104 -0.21 11.83 -15.59
CA GLY A 104 0.57 10.98 -16.46
C GLY A 104 -0.34 10.11 -17.30
N ARG A 105 0.22 9.13 -17.99
CA ARG A 105 -0.50 8.21 -18.86
C ARG A 105 -0.20 6.77 -18.50
N VAL A 106 -1.24 5.97 -18.28
CA VAL A 106 -1.15 4.51 -18.09
C VAL A 106 -1.79 3.85 -19.30
N GLY A 107 -1.02 3.09 -20.06
CA GLY A 107 -1.43 2.61 -21.38
C GLY A 107 -1.79 3.79 -22.29
N ASN A 108 -3.02 3.82 -22.84
CA ASN A 108 -3.49 4.91 -23.70
C ASN A 108 -4.31 5.96 -22.95
N ARG A 109 -4.28 5.98 -21.62
CA ARG A 109 -5.20 6.77 -20.81
C ARG A 109 -4.48 7.76 -19.90
N ALA A 110 -4.83 9.03 -20.02
CA ALA A 110 -4.41 10.07 -19.08
C ALA A 110 -5.08 9.84 -17.72
N VAL A 111 -4.31 9.92 -16.64
CA VAL A 111 -4.74 9.68 -15.26
C VAL A 111 -4.09 10.69 -14.31
N MET A 112 -4.74 10.91 -13.16
CA MET A 112 -4.14 11.60 -12.01
C MET A 112 -3.60 10.55 -11.04
N LEU A 113 -2.31 10.59 -10.72
CA LEU A 113 -1.72 9.71 -9.70
C LEU A 113 -1.39 10.52 -8.45
N ILE A 114 -1.70 9.97 -7.28
CA ILE A 114 -1.44 10.58 -5.97
C ILE A 114 -0.93 9.47 -5.04
N GLY A 115 0.02 9.73 -4.16
CA GLY A 115 0.39 8.68 -3.22
C GLY A 115 1.35 9.10 -2.13
N HIS A 116 1.43 8.28 -1.09
CA HIS A 116 2.44 8.45 -0.06
C HIS A 116 3.82 8.13 -0.62
N GLN A 117 4.80 8.96 -0.30
CA GLN A 117 6.16 8.79 -0.76
C GLN A 117 7.09 8.70 0.44
N LYS A 118 7.56 7.49 0.73
CA LYS A 118 8.68 7.25 1.64
C LYS A 118 10.01 7.57 0.94
N GLY A 119 11.07 7.76 1.72
CA GLY A 119 12.42 7.97 1.18
C GLY A 119 13.20 6.68 1.01
N ARG A 120 14.16 6.67 0.08
CA ARG A 120 15.06 5.54 -0.19
C ARG A 120 16.24 5.43 0.77
N ASP A 121 16.64 6.55 1.35
CA ASP A 121 17.70 6.64 2.34
C ASP A 121 17.26 7.49 3.55
N THR A 122 18.13 7.62 4.56
CA THR A 122 17.81 8.39 5.76
C THR A 122 17.51 9.86 5.45
N LYS A 123 18.25 10.48 4.52
CA LYS A 123 18.08 11.90 4.18
C LYS A 123 16.75 12.13 3.49
N GLU A 124 16.40 11.28 2.53
CA GLU A 124 15.13 11.34 1.84
C GLU A 124 13.96 11.01 2.77
N ASN A 125 14.11 10.03 3.68
CA ASN A 125 13.07 9.71 4.65
C ASN A 125 12.77 10.88 5.58
N VAL A 126 13.78 11.60 6.04
CA VAL A 126 13.58 12.83 6.82
C VAL A 126 12.86 13.89 5.98
N ALA A 127 13.30 14.12 4.74
CA ALA A 127 12.69 15.12 3.86
C ALA A 127 11.22 14.81 3.54
N ARG A 128 10.87 13.54 3.42
CA ARG A 128 9.51 13.06 3.13
C ARG A 128 8.74 12.60 4.36
N ASN A 129 9.24 12.94 5.55
CA ASN A 129 8.62 12.58 6.83
C ASN A 129 8.22 11.10 6.93
N PHE A 130 9.02 10.20 6.37
CA PHE A 130 8.76 8.75 6.32
C PHE A 130 7.38 8.38 5.72
N GLY A 131 6.87 9.19 4.78
CA GLY A 131 5.55 9.01 4.18
C GLY A 131 4.38 9.44 5.08
N MET A 132 4.65 10.08 6.22
CA MET A 132 3.63 10.62 7.12
C MET A 132 3.23 12.02 6.66
N ALA A 133 2.10 12.12 5.95
CA ALA A 133 1.60 13.39 5.45
C ALA A 133 1.07 14.30 6.56
N ALA A 134 1.42 15.57 6.48
CA ALA A 134 0.87 16.68 7.23
C ALA A 134 -0.43 17.19 6.56
N PRO A 135 -1.14 18.18 7.13
CA PRO A 135 -2.43 18.62 6.59
C PRO A 135 -2.31 19.18 5.16
N GLY A 136 -1.19 19.84 4.86
CA GLY A 136 -0.88 20.35 3.51
C GLY A 136 -0.84 19.25 2.45
N GLY A 137 -0.37 18.04 2.79
CA GLY A 137 -0.39 16.88 1.90
C GLY A 137 -1.81 16.50 1.51
N TYR A 138 -2.69 16.28 2.49
CA TYR A 138 -4.09 15.91 2.21
C TYR A 138 -4.83 16.98 1.40
N ARG A 139 -4.58 18.27 1.68
CA ARG A 139 -5.15 19.38 0.91
C ARG A 139 -4.62 19.42 -0.51
N LYS A 140 -3.31 19.17 -0.73
CA LYS A 140 -2.73 18.99 -2.06
C LYS A 140 -3.38 17.83 -2.80
N ALA A 141 -3.55 16.67 -2.15
CA ALA A 141 -4.24 15.52 -2.72
C ALA A 141 -5.67 15.88 -3.16
N MET A 142 -6.47 16.51 -2.31
CA MET A 142 -7.84 16.88 -2.70
C MET A 142 -7.85 17.90 -3.85
N ARG A 143 -6.95 18.88 -3.86
CA ARG A 143 -6.79 19.82 -4.99
C ARG A 143 -6.54 19.07 -6.31
N LEU A 144 -5.69 18.05 -6.27
CA LEU A 144 -5.38 17.22 -7.44
C LEU A 144 -6.56 16.33 -7.85
N MET A 145 -7.28 15.74 -6.89
CA MET A 145 -8.51 14.98 -7.16
C MET A 145 -9.60 15.86 -7.79
N ASP A 146 -9.77 17.10 -7.30
CA ASP A 146 -10.70 18.06 -7.90
C ASP A 146 -10.31 18.47 -9.32
N HIS A 147 -9.01 18.58 -9.59
CA HIS A 147 -8.51 18.81 -10.94
C HIS A 147 -8.84 17.62 -11.85
N ALA A 148 -8.59 16.40 -11.39
CA ALA A 148 -8.92 15.17 -12.11
C ALA A 148 -10.43 15.07 -12.39
N ASP A 149 -11.28 15.35 -11.40
CA ASP A 149 -12.73 15.36 -11.56
C ASP A 149 -13.21 16.40 -12.58
N ARG A 150 -12.61 17.60 -12.59
CA ARG A 150 -12.93 18.66 -13.56
C ARG A 150 -12.61 18.25 -14.99
N PHE A 151 -11.46 17.60 -15.20
CA PHE A 151 -10.96 17.21 -16.52
C PHE A 151 -11.28 15.76 -16.89
N ARG A 152 -12.12 15.08 -16.09
CA ARG A 152 -12.56 13.69 -16.31
C ARG A 152 -11.41 12.68 -16.39
N LEU A 153 -10.36 12.90 -15.61
CA LEU A 153 -9.24 11.98 -15.47
C LEU A 153 -9.55 10.96 -14.37
N PRO A 154 -9.39 9.65 -14.60
CA PRO A 154 -9.38 8.68 -13.52
C PRO A 154 -8.28 8.97 -12.51
N ILE A 155 -8.52 8.61 -11.26
CA ILE A 155 -7.60 8.84 -10.14
C ILE A 155 -7.04 7.50 -9.66
N LEU A 156 -5.72 7.42 -9.57
CA LEU A 156 -4.99 6.29 -9.01
C LEU A 156 -4.30 6.76 -7.73
N THR A 157 -4.59 6.12 -6.60
CA THR A 157 -3.99 6.49 -5.31
C THR A 157 -3.13 5.37 -4.74
N PHE A 158 -1.88 5.65 -4.38
CA PHE A 158 -0.96 4.67 -3.79
C PHE A 158 -0.76 4.93 -2.30
N ILE A 159 -1.16 3.96 -1.48
CA ILE A 159 -1.15 4.05 -0.03
C ILE A 159 0.09 3.34 0.52
N ASP A 160 0.98 4.11 1.15
CA ASP A 160 2.19 3.62 1.83
C ASP A 160 2.64 4.57 2.94
N THR A 161 1.93 4.53 4.06
CA THR A 161 2.16 5.38 5.22
C THR A 161 2.01 4.61 6.51
N PRO A 162 2.89 4.81 7.51
CA PRO A 162 2.66 4.30 8.86
C PRO A 162 1.49 5.03 9.55
N GLY A 163 1.12 6.21 9.06
CA GLY A 163 0.05 7.04 9.59
C GLY A 163 0.19 8.49 9.18
N ALA A 164 -0.84 9.27 9.48
CA ALA A 164 -0.78 10.73 9.39
C ALA A 164 0.30 11.28 10.35
N TYR A 165 0.97 12.37 9.99
CA TYR A 165 1.97 12.96 10.89
C TYR A 165 1.30 13.51 12.16
N ALA A 166 1.69 12.97 13.31
CA ALA A 166 1.14 13.32 14.62
C ALA A 166 2.06 14.32 15.37
N GLY A 167 2.34 15.46 14.74
CA GLY A 167 3.16 16.53 15.30
C GLY A 167 2.35 17.76 15.71
N LEU A 168 2.95 18.64 16.51
CA LEU A 168 2.31 19.89 16.98
C LEU A 168 1.81 20.75 15.81
N GLU A 169 2.67 21.01 14.82
CA GLU A 169 2.30 21.81 13.65
C GLU A 169 1.17 21.18 12.83
N ALA A 170 1.08 19.84 12.79
CA ALA A 170 0.00 19.16 12.08
C ALA A 170 -1.35 19.37 12.77
N GLU A 171 -1.38 19.32 14.11
CA GLU A 171 -2.57 19.62 14.89
C GLU A 171 -2.98 21.09 14.76
N GLU A 172 -2.03 22.04 14.89
CA GLU A 172 -2.29 23.48 14.71
C GLU A 172 -2.84 23.81 13.32
N GLN A 173 -2.34 23.12 12.28
CA GLN A 173 -2.78 23.28 10.90
C GLN A 173 -4.05 22.47 10.57
N GLY A 174 -4.59 21.65 11.47
CA GLY A 174 -5.84 20.91 11.30
C GLY A 174 -5.71 19.57 10.58
N GLN A 175 -4.91 18.64 11.11
CA GLN A 175 -4.76 17.27 10.58
C GLN A 175 -6.10 16.53 10.46
N GLY A 176 -6.91 16.56 11.52
CA GLY A 176 -8.24 15.95 11.52
C GLY A 176 -9.18 16.56 10.50
N GLU A 177 -9.16 17.90 10.33
CA GLU A 177 -9.97 18.61 9.33
C GLU A 177 -9.56 18.21 7.90
N ALA A 178 -8.26 18.23 7.60
CA ALA A 178 -7.77 17.93 6.27
C ALA A 178 -8.14 16.50 5.83
N ILE A 179 -7.99 15.52 6.73
CA ILE A 179 -8.42 14.14 6.46
C ILE A 179 -9.95 14.08 6.31
N ALA A 180 -10.72 14.65 7.24
CA ALA A 180 -12.18 14.59 7.20
C ALA A 180 -12.78 15.23 5.93
N VAL A 181 -12.21 16.35 5.48
CA VAL A 181 -12.59 17.00 4.22
C VAL A 181 -12.31 16.05 3.05
N ASN A 182 -11.12 15.45 2.96
CA ASN A 182 -10.84 14.48 1.90
C ASN A 182 -11.87 13.34 1.90
N LEU A 183 -12.16 12.73 3.05
CA LEU A 183 -13.16 11.66 3.13
C LEU A 183 -14.51 12.09 2.58
N ARG A 184 -14.99 13.28 2.98
CA ARG A 184 -16.27 13.83 2.52
C ARG A 184 -16.26 14.10 1.01
N GLU A 185 -15.23 14.76 0.51
CA GLU A 185 -15.16 15.23 -0.87
C GLU A 185 -14.88 14.08 -1.85
N MET A 186 -14.15 13.04 -1.45
CA MET A 186 -13.88 11.88 -2.32
C MET A 186 -15.15 11.12 -2.71
N PHE A 187 -16.21 11.12 -1.88
CA PHE A 187 -17.49 10.52 -2.24
C PHE A 187 -18.21 11.22 -3.40
N ARG A 188 -17.96 12.52 -3.64
CA ARG A 188 -18.61 13.25 -4.74
C ARG A 188 -17.89 13.16 -6.09
N LEU A 189 -16.66 12.63 -6.13
CA LEU A 189 -15.88 12.51 -7.37
C LEU A 189 -16.67 11.71 -8.41
N ARG A 190 -16.72 12.21 -9.64
CA ARG A 190 -17.52 11.64 -10.73
C ARG A 190 -16.71 10.73 -11.64
N VAL A 191 -15.40 10.71 -11.44
CA VAL A 191 -14.43 9.88 -12.16
C VAL A 191 -14.15 8.59 -11.39
N PRO A 192 -13.67 7.52 -12.06
CA PRO A 192 -13.17 6.33 -11.38
C PRO A 192 -12.00 6.64 -10.44
N VAL A 193 -12.02 6.05 -9.25
CA VAL A 193 -10.95 6.11 -8.26
C VAL A 193 -10.53 4.69 -7.90
N ILE A 194 -9.25 4.36 -8.14
CA ILE A 194 -8.64 3.10 -7.72
C ILE A 194 -7.57 3.42 -6.69
N ALA A 195 -7.71 2.88 -5.49
CA ALA A 195 -6.69 2.94 -4.45
C ALA A 195 -5.94 1.62 -4.36
N THR A 196 -4.62 1.66 -4.15
CA THR A 196 -3.81 0.46 -3.94
C THR A 196 -2.93 0.66 -2.71
N VAL A 197 -3.04 -0.25 -1.73
CA VAL A 197 -2.11 -0.32 -0.60
C VAL A 197 -0.82 -1.01 -1.06
N ILE A 198 0.21 -0.20 -1.32
CA ILE A 198 1.48 -0.68 -1.84
C ILE A 198 2.50 -1.01 -0.76
N GLY A 199 2.30 -0.55 0.47
CA GLY A 199 3.11 -0.92 1.63
C GLY A 199 2.27 -0.92 2.90
N GLU A 200 2.37 0.14 3.69
CA GLU A 200 1.58 0.30 4.91
C GLU A 200 0.32 1.16 4.68
N GLY A 201 -0.82 0.67 5.14
CA GLY A 201 -2.09 1.41 5.24
C GLY A 201 -2.33 1.84 6.68
N GLY A 202 -1.64 2.89 7.13
CA GLY A 202 -1.75 3.40 8.50
C GLY A 202 -2.95 4.31 8.75
N SER A 203 -3.98 3.78 9.42
CA SER A 203 -5.06 4.54 10.05
C SER A 203 -5.78 5.55 9.13
N GLY A 204 -6.27 6.66 9.70
CA GLY A 204 -6.87 7.76 8.95
C GLY A 204 -5.92 8.42 7.95
N GLY A 205 -4.60 8.27 8.15
CA GLY A 205 -3.60 8.81 7.23
C GLY A 205 -3.58 8.10 5.87
N ALA A 206 -3.79 6.78 5.88
CA ALA A 206 -4.03 5.99 4.68
C ALA A 206 -5.41 6.27 4.08
N LEU A 207 -6.45 6.28 4.94
CA LEU A 207 -7.83 6.48 4.51
C LEU A 207 -8.07 7.87 3.86
N GLY A 208 -7.29 8.88 4.24
CA GLY A 208 -7.36 10.24 3.68
C GLY A 208 -7.12 10.34 2.16
N ILE A 209 -6.64 9.28 1.51
CA ILE A 209 -6.64 9.11 0.05
C ILE A 209 -7.22 7.75 -0.39
N GLY A 210 -7.91 7.03 0.50
CA GLY A 210 -8.34 5.64 0.30
C GLY A 210 -9.84 5.45 0.00
N VAL A 211 -10.63 6.52 -0.11
CA VAL A 211 -12.05 6.43 -0.49
C VAL A 211 -12.17 6.21 -2.00
N ALA A 212 -12.27 4.95 -2.42
CA ALA A 212 -12.15 4.55 -3.82
C ALA A 212 -13.25 3.57 -4.28
N ASP A 213 -13.52 3.57 -5.58
CA ASP A 213 -14.43 2.60 -6.23
C ASP A 213 -13.86 1.18 -6.14
N ARG A 214 -12.53 1.06 -6.25
CA ARG A 214 -11.77 -0.17 -6.01
C ARG A 214 -10.62 0.12 -5.06
N LEU A 215 -10.49 -0.71 -4.03
CA LEU A 215 -9.37 -0.76 -3.13
C LEU A 215 -8.63 -2.08 -3.37
N LEU A 216 -7.42 -1.99 -3.88
CA LEU A 216 -6.51 -3.08 -4.13
C LEU A 216 -5.44 -3.10 -3.03
N MET A 217 -4.78 -4.23 -2.85
CA MET A 217 -3.72 -4.37 -1.85
C MET A 217 -2.75 -5.45 -2.27
N PHE A 218 -1.44 -5.19 -2.22
CA PHE A 218 -0.48 -6.27 -2.41
C PHE A 218 -0.50 -7.26 -1.23
N GLU A 219 -0.19 -8.53 -1.51
CA GLU A 219 -0.31 -9.66 -0.59
C GLU A 219 0.37 -9.46 0.78
N HIS A 220 1.52 -8.78 0.80
CA HIS A 220 2.30 -8.52 2.00
C HIS A 220 2.21 -7.08 2.48
N SER A 221 1.45 -6.22 1.81
CA SER A 221 1.01 -4.96 2.39
C SER A 221 0.13 -5.19 3.62
N VAL A 222 -0.07 -4.16 4.44
CA VAL A 222 -0.96 -4.22 5.62
C VAL A 222 -1.89 -3.01 5.65
N TYR A 223 -3.11 -3.14 6.16
CA TYR A 223 -4.04 -2.02 6.36
C TYR A 223 -4.67 -2.13 7.75
N THR A 224 -4.54 -1.10 8.58
CA THR A 224 -4.94 -1.16 9.99
C THR A 224 -5.42 0.17 10.53
N VAL A 225 -6.34 0.14 11.51
CA VAL A 225 -6.84 1.33 12.22
C VAL A 225 -5.77 1.96 13.14
N ALA A 226 -4.85 1.15 13.65
CA ALA A 226 -3.74 1.58 14.51
C ALA A 226 -2.53 0.67 14.29
N SER A 227 -1.32 1.15 14.54
CA SER A 227 -0.16 0.28 14.45
C SER A 227 -0.27 -0.86 15.48
N PRO A 228 0.20 -2.07 15.15
CA PRO A 228 0.21 -3.19 16.10
C PRO A 228 0.94 -2.85 17.40
N GLU A 229 2.01 -2.05 17.32
CA GLU A 229 2.75 -1.58 18.49
C GLU A 229 1.89 -0.70 19.40
N ALA A 230 1.14 0.24 18.81
CA ALA A 230 0.23 1.10 19.56
C ALA A 230 -0.91 0.28 20.18
N CYS A 231 -1.54 -0.61 19.40
CA CYS A 231 -2.60 -1.51 19.87
C CYS A 231 -2.13 -2.37 21.04
N ALA A 232 -0.93 -2.96 20.93
CA ALA A 232 -0.32 -3.78 21.98
C ALA A 232 -0.06 -2.98 23.27
N SER A 233 0.49 -1.77 23.14
CA SER A 233 0.73 -0.88 24.27
C SER A 233 -0.55 -0.45 25.01
N ILE A 234 -1.69 -0.38 24.31
CA ILE A 234 -2.97 0.03 24.89
C ILE A 234 -3.71 -1.16 25.51
N LEU A 235 -3.91 -2.23 24.74
CA LEU A 235 -4.74 -3.36 25.14
C LEU A 235 -4.01 -4.35 26.05
N TRP A 236 -2.71 -4.57 25.82
CA TRP A 236 -1.89 -5.48 26.62
C TRP A 236 -0.94 -4.76 27.59
N ARG A 237 -0.79 -3.43 27.48
CA ARG A 237 0.22 -2.65 28.23
C ARG A 237 1.66 -3.15 28.01
N ASP A 238 1.89 -3.78 26.86
CA ASP A 238 3.18 -4.37 26.49
C ASP A 238 3.37 -4.25 24.98
N ALA A 239 4.30 -3.43 24.52
CA ALA A 239 4.59 -3.26 23.10
C ALA A 239 5.18 -4.54 22.45
N ALA A 240 5.79 -5.44 23.25
CA ALA A 240 6.30 -6.72 22.75
C ALA A 240 5.18 -7.65 22.27
N LYS A 241 3.92 -7.38 22.66
CA LYS A 241 2.72 -8.06 22.17
C LYS A 241 2.25 -7.60 20.79
N ALA A 242 3.03 -6.78 20.08
CA ALA A 242 2.72 -6.35 18.71
C ALA A 242 2.38 -7.50 17.73
N PRO A 243 3.05 -8.68 17.76
CA PRO A 243 2.67 -9.79 16.90
C PRO A 243 1.26 -10.35 17.22
N ASP A 244 0.92 -10.46 18.50
CA ASP A 244 -0.41 -10.90 18.95
C ASP A 244 -1.48 -9.89 18.52
N ALA A 245 -1.18 -8.59 18.66
CA ALA A 245 -2.05 -7.51 18.23
C ALA A 245 -2.26 -7.50 16.71
N ALA A 246 -1.21 -7.72 15.91
CA ALA A 246 -1.29 -7.78 14.45
C ALA A 246 -2.21 -8.92 13.99
N ALA A 247 -2.14 -10.08 14.63
CA ALA A 247 -3.04 -11.21 14.36
C ALA A 247 -4.49 -10.90 14.77
N ALA A 248 -4.70 -10.33 15.95
CA ALA A 248 -6.03 -9.98 16.45
C ALA A 248 -6.73 -8.91 15.61
N LEU A 249 -5.98 -7.94 15.09
CA LEU A 249 -6.50 -6.85 14.25
C LEU A 249 -6.85 -7.28 12.82
N ARG A 250 -6.43 -8.47 12.36
CA ARG A 250 -6.76 -9.01 11.03
C ARG A 250 -6.40 -8.04 9.88
N ILE A 251 -5.15 -7.62 9.86
CA ILE A 251 -4.64 -6.52 9.01
C ILE A 251 -4.15 -6.95 7.62
N THR A 252 -4.17 -8.25 7.32
CA THR A 252 -3.58 -8.80 6.09
C THR A 252 -4.53 -8.70 4.91
N GLY A 253 -4.02 -8.74 3.67
CA GLY A 253 -4.87 -8.70 2.47
C GLY A 253 -5.96 -9.78 2.47
N ARG A 254 -5.62 -11.02 2.87
CA ARG A 254 -6.59 -12.12 2.96
C ARG A 254 -7.71 -11.84 3.97
N ASP A 255 -7.34 -11.33 5.14
CA ASP A 255 -8.31 -10.96 6.16
C ASP A 255 -9.27 -9.87 5.67
N LEU A 256 -8.70 -8.82 5.07
CA LEU A 256 -9.46 -7.66 4.62
C LEU A 256 -10.35 -7.97 3.42
N LEU A 257 -9.97 -8.94 2.58
CA LEU A 257 -10.81 -9.49 1.53
C LEU A 257 -12.02 -10.24 2.10
N GLU A 258 -11.78 -11.11 3.10
CA GLU A 258 -12.86 -11.85 3.78
C GLU A 258 -13.82 -10.90 4.53
N LEU A 259 -13.30 -9.81 5.10
CA LEU A 259 -14.08 -8.76 5.74
C LEU A 259 -14.83 -7.84 4.75
N GLY A 260 -14.57 -7.94 3.44
CA GLY A 260 -15.18 -7.11 2.41
C GLY A 260 -14.68 -5.66 2.39
N VAL A 261 -13.49 -5.40 2.92
CA VAL A 261 -12.86 -4.07 2.95
C VAL A 261 -12.09 -3.81 1.66
N VAL A 262 -11.32 -4.81 1.20
CA VAL A 262 -10.53 -4.76 -0.04
C VAL A 262 -11.27 -5.49 -1.15
N ASP A 263 -11.17 -5.00 -2.39
CA ASP A 263 -11.81 -5.64 -3.55
C ASP A 263 -10.92 -6.71 -4.18
N GLU A 264 -9.59 -6.57 -4.07
CA GLU A 264 -8.63 -7.54 -4.62
C GLU A 264 -7.30 -7.51 -3.86
N VAL A 265 -6.73 -8.70 -3.69
CA VAL A 265 -5.36 -8.89 -3.20
C VAL A 265 -4.48 -9.25 -4.39
N LEU A 266 -3.48 -8.43 -4.67
CA LEU A 266 -2.50 -8.64 -5.74
C LEU A 266 -1.37 -9.54 -5.21
N GLU A 267 -1.14 -10.65 -5.89
CA GLU A 267 -0.02 -11.54 -5.56
C GLU A 267 1.31 -10.82 -5.70
N GLU A 268 2.23 -11.05 -4.76
CA GLU A 268 3.59 -10.57 -4.85
C GLU A 268 4.51 -11.68 -5.38
N PRO A 269 5.59 -11.34 -6.10
CA PRO A 269 6.60 -12.31 -6.49
C PRO A 269 7.16 -13.05 -5.27
N SER A 270 7.61 -14.29 -5.46
CA SER A 270 8.30 -15.04 -4.40
C SER A 270 9.51 -14.24 -3.90
N GLY A 271 9.47 -13.74 -2.66
CA GLY A 271 10.45 -12.78 -2.13
C GLY A 271 9.92 -11.37 -1.84
N GLY A 272 8.65 -11.10 -2.18
CA GLY A 272 8.00 -9.79 -2.09
C GLY A 272 8.35 -8.85 -3.24
N ASN A 273 7.63 -7.74 -3.34
CA ASN A 273 7.82 -6.74 -4.40
C ASN A 273 9.22 -6.09 -4.41
N ASN A 274 9.93 -6.10 -3.29
CA ASN A 274 11.34 -5.71 -3.19
C ASN A 274 12.29 -6.68 -3.90
N TRP A 275 11.88 -7.93 -4.12
CA TRP A 275 12.67 -8.93 -4.85
C TRP A 275 12.56 -8.80 -6.36
N ALA A 276 11.34 -8.62 -6.89
CA ALA A 276 11.10 -8.45 -8.32
C ALA A 276 10.22 -7.20 -8.57
N PRO A 277 10.80 -6.00 -8.46
CA PRO A 277 10.04 -4.75 -8.53
C PRO A 277 9.39 -4.51 -9.91
N LEU A 278 10.04 -4.95 -11.00
CA LEU A 278 9.48 -4.83 -12.35
C LEU A 278 8.22 -5.70 -12.53
N GLU A 279 8.27 -6.94 -12.06
CA GLU A 279 7.12 -7.86 -12.07
C GLU A 279 5.98 -7.31 -11.19
N ALA A 280 6.30 -6.74 -10.03
CA ALA A 280 5.32 -6.04 -9.20
C ALA A 280 4.65 -4.87 -9.94
N GLY A 281 5.42 -4.10 -10.72
CA GLY A 281 4.91 -3.03 -11.56
C GLY A 281 3.98 -3.53 -12.67
N GLU A 282 4.34 -4.63 -13.33
CA GLU A 282 3.51 -5.28 -14.36
C GLU A 282 2.18 -5.78 -13.77
N ASN A 283 2.23 -6.47 -12.62
CA ASN A 283 1.05 -6.97 -11.91
C ASN A 283 0.11 -5.84 -11.51
N LEU A 284 0.64 -4.75 -10.94
CA LEU A 284 -0.14 -3.59 -10.56
C LEU A 284 -0.75 -2.89 -11.78
N ARG A 285 0.02 -2.69 -12.83
CA ARG A 285 -0.46 -2.09 -14.09
C ARG A 285 -1.62 -2.90 -14.66
N ALA A 286 -1.47 -4.22 -14.78
CA ALA A 286 -2.49 -5.10 -15.33
C ALA A 286 -3.80 -5.05 -14.50
N ALA A 287 -3.68 -5.05 -13.17
CA ALA A 287 -4.84 -4.92 -12.28
C ALA A 287 -5.53 -3.55 -12.42
N ILE A 288 -4.75 -2.45 -12.50
CA ILE A 288 -5.27 -1.10 -12.70
C ILE A 288 -6.02 -1.03 -14.04
N GLU A 289 -5.41 -1.47 -15.15
CA GLU A 289 -6.02 -1.43 -16.48
C GLU A 289 -7.35 -2.20 -16.50
N ARG A 290 -7.39 -3.41 -15.92
CA ARG A 290 -8.61 -4.23 -15.82
C ARG A 290 -9.71 -3.57 -15.00
N HIS A 291 -9.40 -3.09 -13.79
CA HIS A 291 -10.41 -2.42 -12.95
C HIS A 291 -10.88 -1.12 -13.57
N LEU A 292 -9.98 -0.37 -14.20
CA LEU A 292 -10.31 0.89 -14.81
C LEU A 292 -11.22 0.71 -16.03
N GLU A 293 -10.98 -0.31 -16.85
CA GLU A 293 -11.88 -0.67 -17.95
C GLU A 293 -13.30 -0.97 -17.45
N GLN A 294 -13.43 -1.76 -16.37
CA GLN A 294 -14.72 -2.06 -15.75
C GLN A 294 -15.41 -0.78 -15.23
N LEU A 295 -14.69 0.06 -14.48
CA LEU A 295 -15.26 1.27 -13.89
C LEU A 295 -15.67 2.30 -14.94
N LEU A 296 -14.94 2.39 -16.06
CA LEU A 296 -15.26 3.33 -17.14
C LEU A 296 -16.49 2.94 -17.96
N SER A 297 -16.95 1.70 -17.86
CA SER A 297 -18.23 1.28 -18.44
C SER A 297 -19.45 1.76 -17.64
N LEU A 298 -19.23 2.29 -16.43
CA LEU A 298 -20.28 2.83 -15.57
C LEU A 298 -20.48 4.33 -15.81
N SER A 299 -21.73 4.79 -15.69
CA SER A 299 -22.03 6.22 -15.65
C SER A 299 -21.52 6.90 -14.37
N GLU A 300 -21.39 8.23 -14.40
CA GLU A 300 -20.99 9.04 -13.23
C GLU A 300 -21.94 8.84 -12.02
N GLN A 301 -23.21 8.56 -12.28
CA GLN A 301 -24.19 8.25 -11.24
C GLN A 301 -23.91 6.88 -10.64
N GLN A 302 -23.76 5.85 -11.48
CA GLN A 302 -23.46 4.49 -11.04
C GLN A 302 -22.15 4.41 -10.24
N LEU A 303 -21.10 5.14 -10.66
CA LEU A 303 -19.85 5.21 -9.91
C LEU A 303 -20.06 5.73 -8.48
N ARG A 304 -20.72 6.88 -8.34
CA ARG A 304 -20.96 7.51 -7.02
C ARG A 304 -21.87 6.65 -6.14
N GLU A 305 -22.93 6.09 -6.70
CA GLU A 305 -23.86 5.20 -5.98
C GLU A 305 -23.16 3.91 -5.52
N ALA A 306 -22.35 3.30 -6.38
CA ALA A 306 -21.57 2.11 -6.04
C ALA A 306 -20.54 2.41 -4.95
N ARG A 307 -19.81 3.53 -5.05
CA ARG A 307 -18.87 3.98 -4.01
C ARG A 307 -19.57 4.20 -2.68
N TYR A 308 -20.66 4.96 -2.66
CA TYR A 308 -21.44 5.19 -1.45
C TYR A 308 -21.92 3.87 -0.83
N SER A 309 -22.50 2.99 -1.64
CA SER A 309 -23.05 1.70 -1.18
C SER A 309 -21.97 0.78 -0.61
N LYS A 310 -20.81 0.70 -1.28
CA LYS A 310 -19.64 -0.07 -0.82
C LYS A 310 -19.25 0.32 0.60
N PHE A 311 -19.02 1.61 0.86
CA PHE A 311 -18.62 2.07 2.19
C PHE A 311 -19.75 1.97 3.21
N ARG A 312 -21.01 2.20 2.81
CA ARG A 312 -22.17 2.11 3.71
C ARG A 312 -22.44 0.69 4.21
N ALA A 313 -22.07 -0.32 3.41
CA ALA A 313 -22.17 -1.73 3.74
C ALA A 313 -21.04 -2.23 4.66
N MET A 314 -19.97 -1.45 4.85
CA MET A 314 -18.88 -1.83 5.75
C MET A 314 -19.30 -1.72 7.21
N GLY A 315 -19.01 -2.76 7.99
CA GLY A 315 -19.37 -2.88 9.39
C GLY A 315 -20.52 -3.87 9.63
N ARG A 316 -20.47 -4.57 10.76
CA ARG A 316 -21.51 -5.51 11.19
C ARG A 316 -21.91 -5.17 12.61
N PHE A 317 -23.22 -5.13 12.85
CA PHE A 317 -23.80 -4.86 14.16
C PHE A 317 -25.04 -5.74 14.34
N LEU A 318 -25.39 -6.01 15.60
CA LEU A 318 -26.62 -6.72 15.95
C LEU A 318 -27.72 -5.69 16.17
N GLU A 319 -28.80 -5.78 15.39
CA GLU A 319 -30.01 -5.01 15.66
C GLU A 319 -30.73 -5.62 16.86
N LYS A 320 -31.19 -4.79 17.79
CA LYS A 320 -32.10 -5.26 18.84
C LYS A 320 -33.43 -5.59 18.18
N THR A 321 -33.85 -6.84 18.26
CA THR A 321 -35.23 -7.19 17.91
C THR A 321 -36.18 -6.67 18.99
N SER A 322 -37.43 -6.42 18.63
CA SER A 322 -38.47 -5.96 19.56
C SER A 322 -38.64 -6.85 20.80
N GLN A 323 -38.21 -8.11 20.76
CA GLN A 323 -38.23 -9.03 21.89
C GLN A 323 -37.17 -8.76 22.97
N ASP A 324 -36.08 -8.03 22.64
CA ASP A 324 -35.04 -7.68 23.62
C ASP A 324 -35.41 -6.44 24.45
N VAL A 325 -36.37 -5.64 23.98
CA VAL A 325 -36.84 -4.44 24.69
C VAL A 325 -37.74 -4.81 25.87
N ASP A 326 -38.55 -5.86 25.74
CA ASP A 326 -39.49 -6.31 26.79
C ASP A 326 -38.80 -7.06 27.96
N LYS A 327 -37.54 -7.49 27.81
CA LYS A 327 -36.77 -8.15 28.89
C LYS A 327 -35.91 -7.20 29.73
N ALA A 328 -35.80 -5.93 29.32
CA ALA A 328 -35.02 -4.91 30.01
C ALA A 328 -35.88 -3.82 30.69
N ALA A 329 -37.22 -3.92 30.58
CA ALA A 329 -38.19 -3.16 31.34
C ALA A 329 -38.71 -3.99 32.54
#